data_AF-A0A960RQF6-F1
#
_entry.id   AF-A0A960RQF6-F1
#
_cell.length_a   1.000
_cell.length_b   1.000
_cell.length_c   1.000
_cell.angle_alpha   90.00
_cell.angle_beta   90.00
_cell.angle_gamma   90.00
#
_symmetry.space_group_name_H-M   'P 1'
#
loop_
_entity.id
_entity.type
_entity.pdbx_description
1 polymer ?
#
loop_
_entity_poly.entity_id
_entity_poly.type
_entity_poly.pdbx_seq_one_letter_code
_entity_poly.pdbx_strand_id
1 'polypeptide(L)'
;MFNVSLMASLRNLPLVSELGLSALFFFTVVGIGFLIPAALVSAELATGWPKSGGIYIWVREAFGDKWGFFAIWMQWIHNVTWFPAILSFVAATLAYIFNPELASSKIFILCVVLSVFWGMTLFNYLGIKLSSLFSTVGVIAGTIIPGLLFIFLGISWVASNQPSFLTISWDAFIPDLGDPQNLVFMGGLFLAFAGLEVSAAYAGEVKDPQKNYPRAIIIAALITFFLFMLGSLSIAVVIPKSEISLVSGLMEAFQLFLVNYNLAWFVPILALLLVFGAVAEVNSWIIGPVKALYTTSLHGN
;
A
#
# COMPACT_ATOMS: atom_id res chain seq x y z
N MET A 1 13.16 4.65 2.09
CA MET A 1 12.38 3.47 2.55
C MET A 1 11.10 3.85 3.27
N PHE A 2 11.11 4.86 4.16
CA PHE A 2 9.86 5.33 4.79
C PHE A 2 8.77 5.78 3.79
N ASN A 3 9.13 6.47 2.69
CA ASN A 3 8.14 6.81 1.66
C ASN A 3 7.56 5.57 0.98
N VAL A 4 8.40 4.56 0.77
CA VAL A 4 7.97 3.27 0.21
C VAL A 4 7.04 2.56 1.19
N SER A 5 7.30 2.64 2.50
CA SER A 5 6.43 2.01 3.51
C SER A 5 5.07 2.66 3.65
N LEU A 6 4.87 3.89 3.19
CA LEU A 6 3.56 4.54 3.18
C LEU A 6 2.74 4.19 1.94
N MET A 7 3.39 3.70 0.88
CA MET A 7 2.76 3.53 -0.44
C MET A 7 2.65 2.07 -0.87
N ALA A 8 3.66 1.25 -0.57
CA ALA A 8 3.75 -0.11 -1.08
C ALA A 8 2.96 -1.07 -0.17
N SER A 9 1.65 -1.14 -0.39
CA SER A 9 0.77 -2.12 0.26
C SER A 9 0.43 -3.28 -0.68
N LEU A 10 1.01 -4.46 -0.45
CA LEU A 10 0.66 -5.67 -1.22
C LEU A 10 -0.81 -6.09 -1.05
N ARG A 11 -1.48 -5.59 0.00
CA ARG A 11 -2.91 -5.77 0.26
C ARG A 11 -3.79 -5.26 -0.89
N ASN A 12 -3.32 -4.28 -1.68
CA ASN A 12 -4.11 -3.72 -2.77
C ASN A 12 -4.04 -4.57 -4.06
N LEU A 13 -3.12 -5.53 -4.16
CA LEU A 13 -2.95 -6.34 -5.38
C LEU A 13 -4.23 -7.09 -5.80
N PRO A 14 -4.99 -7.73 -4.91
CA PRO A 14 -6.23 -8.43 -5.30
C PRO A 14 -7.27 -7.50 -5.92
N LEU A 15 -7.47 -6.30 -5.34
CA LEU A 15 -8.38 -5.29 -5.86
C LEU A 15 -8.04 -4.91 -7.30
N VAL A 16 -6.76 -4.70 -7.57
CA VAL A 16 -6.28 -4.37 -8.92
C VAL A 16 -6.44 -5.54 -9.87
N SER A 17 -6.21 -6.76 -9.38
CA SER A 17 -6.24 -7.98 -10.20
C SER A 17 -7.62 -8.27 -10.80
N GLU A 18 -8.71 -7.75 -10.22
CA GLU A 18 -10.05 -7.87 -10.81
C GLU A 18 -10.16 -7.18 -12.18
N LEU A 19 -9.27 -6.24 -12.51
CA LEU A 19 -9.21 -5.60 -13.82
C LEU A 19 -8.56 -6.49 -14.89
N GLY A 20 -7.89 -7.58 -14.49
CA GLY A 20 -7.13 -8.42 -15.41
C GLY A 20 -6.12 -7.61 -16.22
N LEU A 21 -6.11 -7.77 -17.53
CA LEU A 21 -5.16 -7.06 -18.40
C LEU A 21 -5.44 -5.55 -18.49
N SER A 22 -6.70 -5.13 -18.35
CA SER A 22 -7.08 -3.70 -18.38
C SER A 22 -6.49 -2.91 -17.20
N ALA A 23 -6.01 -3.60 -16.16
CA ALA A 23 -5.22 -3.00 -15.09
C ALA A 23 -4.05 -2.18 -15.66
N LEU A 24 -3.38 -2.67 -16.70
CA LEU A 24 -2.26 -1.95 -17.34
C LEU A 24 -2.68 -0.59 -17.91
N PHE A 25 -3.84 -0.54 -18.55
CA PHE A 25 -4.39 0.70 -19.08
C PHE A 25 -4.67 1.70 -17.97
N PHE A 26 -5.44 1.30 -16.94
CA PHE A 26 -5.76 2.19 -15.84
C PHE A 26 -4.55 2.59 -15.02
N PHE A 27 -3.60 1.69 -14.77
CA PHE A 27 -2.33 2.03 -14.14
C PHE A 27 -1.59 3.09 -14.93
N THR A 28 -1.51 2.96 -16.24
CA THR A 28 -0.84 3.96 -17.08
C THR A 28 -1.53 5.32 -17.00
N VAL A 29 -2.87 5.33 -17.09
CA VAL A 29 -3.68 6.57 -16.99
C VAL A 29 -3.52 7.23 -15.63
N VAL A 30 -3.69 6.50 -14.53
CA VAL A 30 -3.56 7.05 -13.16
C VAL A 30 -2.10 7.36 -12.84
N GLY A 31 -1.15 6.56 -13.33
CA GLY A 31 0.28 6.77 -13.16
C GLY A 31 0.73 8.11 -13.76
N ILE A 32 0.35 8.37 -15.01
CA ILE A 32 0.69 9.61 -15.72
C ILE A 32 -0.18 10.78 -15.25
N GLY A 33 -1.49 10.57 -15.10
CA GLY A 33 -2.45 11.63 -14.80
C GLY A 33 -2.51 12.06 -13.33
N PHE A 34 -2.06 11.21 -12.41
CA PHE A 34 -2.17 11.47 -10.97
C PHE A 34 -0.87 11.23 -10.21
N LEU A 35 -0.29 10.02 -10.28
CA LEU A 35 0.86 9.67 -9.44
C LEU A 35 2.09 10.56 -9.74
N ILE A 36 2.45 10.73 -11.01
CA ILE A 36 3.59 11.58 -11.41
C ILE A 36 3.34 13.05 -11.03
N PRO A 37 2.22 13.69 -11.42
CA PRO A 37 1.91 15.05 -10.98
C PRO A 37 1.91 15.22 -9.47
N ALA A 38 1.28 14.30 -8.72
CA ALA A 38 1.25 14.34 -7.26
C ALA A 38 2.66 14.24 -6.68
N ALA A 39 3.54 13.42 -7.26
CA ALA A 39 4.93 13.29 -6.84
C ALA A 39 5.77 14.53 -7.12
N LEU A 40 5.58 15.17 -8.28
CA LEU A 40 6.28 16.40 -8.62
C LEU A 40 5.83 17.56 -7.72
N VAL A 41 4.52 17.74 -7.53
CA VAL A 41 3.96 18.77 -6.64
C VAL A 41 4.42 18.54 -5.20
N SER A 42 4.35 17.30 -4.70
CA SER A 42 4.82 16.98 -3.35
C SER A 42 6.33 17.23 -3.19
N ALA A 43 7.13 16.93 -4.22
CA ALA A 43 8.56 17.21 -4.21
C ALA A 43 8.85 18.71 -4.18
N GLU A 44 8.18 19.51 -5.01
CA GLU A 44 8.35 20.95 -5.05
C GLU A 44 7.95 21.60 -3.72
N LEU A 45 6.76 21.25 -3.19
CA LEU A 45 6.26 21.83 -1.95
C LEU A 45 7.09 21.40 -0.73
N ALA A 46 7.55 20.14 -0.66
CA ALA A 46 8.41 19.67 0.42
C ALA A 46 9.78 20.33 0.43
N THR A 47 10.29 20.73 -0.74
CA THR A 47 11.62 21.36 -0.88
C THR A 47 11.57 22.88 -0.77
N GLY A 48 10.48 23.51 -1.22
CA GLY A 48 10.22 24.94 -1.04
C GLY A 48 9.87 25.31 0.41
N TRP A 49 9.09 24.46 1.10
CA TRP A 49 8.73 24.63 2.51
C TRP A 49 9.14 23.39 3.33
N PRO A 50 10.45 23.23 3.64
CA PRO A 50 10.97 22.07 4.36
C PRO A 50 10.68 22.15 5.87
N LYS A 51 9.44 22.46 6.23
CA LYS A 51 8.94 22.46 7.61
C LYS A 51 8.25 21.13 7.89
N SER A 52 8.34 20.66 9.13
CA SER A 52 7.54 19.52 9.59
C SER A 52 6.06 19.92 9.58
N GLY A 53 5.19 19.06 9.04
CA GLY A 53 3.75 19.30 8.94
C GLY A 53 3.11 18.94 7.59
N GLY A 54 3.90 18.78 6.53
CA GLY A 54 3.44 18.26 5.23
C GLY A 54 2.33 19.12 4.62
N ILE A 55 1.23 18.49 4.18
CA ILE A 55 0.09 19.16 3.55
C ILE A 55 -0.45 20.33 4.36
N TYR A 56 -0.45 20.21 5.70
CA TYR A 56 -0.91 21.31 6.56
C TYR A 56 -0.16 22.60 6.27
N ILE A 57 1.17 22.55 6.18
CA ILE A 57 2.02 23.73 5.94
C ILE A 57 1.77 24.29 4.55
N TRP A 58 1.67 23.43 3.53
CA TRP A 58 1.49 23.86 2.15
C TRP A 58 0.17 24.58 1.92
N VAL A 59 -0.92 23.98 2.40
CA VAL A 59 -2.27 24.53 2.23
C VAL A 59 -2.44 25.77 3.11
N ARG A 60 -1.85 25.77 4.32
CA ARG A 60 -1.85 26.95 5.19
C ARG A 60 -1.16 28.14 4.56
N GLU A 61 0.02 27.94 3.97
CA GLU A 61 0.78 29.04 3.38
C GLU A 61 0.03 29.66 2.18
N ALA A 62 -0.66 28.82 1.40
CA ALA A 62 -1.39 29.26 0.21
C ALA A 62 -2.79 29.84 0.53
N PHE A 63 -3.53 29.24 1.47
CA PHE A 63 -4.96 29.50 1.67
C PHE A 63 -5.33 29.89 3.12
N GLY A 64 -4.36 29.94 4.03
CA GLY A 64 -4.56 30.30 5.44
C GLY A 64 -4.89 29.13 6.36
N ASP A 65 -4.93 29.42 7.66
CA ASP A 65 -4.97 28.42 8.75
C ASP A 65 -6.16 27.46 8.67
N LYS A 66 -7.36 27.95 8.35
CA LYS A 66 -8.59 27.13 8.29
C LYS A 66 -8.49 26.02 7.25
N TRP A 67 -7.99 26.35 6.06
CA TRP A 67 -7.85 25.40 4.96
C TRP A 67 -6.68 24.45 5.18
N GLY A 68 -5.59 24.94 5.79
CA GLY A 68 -4.50 24.10 6.28
C GLY A 68 -5.01 23.01 7.23
N PHE A 69 -5.75 23.41 8.27
CA PHE A 69 -6.34 22.48 9.24
C PHE A 69 -7.31 21.49 8.56
N PHE A 70 -8.21 21.98 7.71
CA PHE A 70 -9.16 21.11 7.01
C PHE A 70 -8.45 20.05 6.16
N ALA A 71 -7.39 20.42 5.44
CA ALA A 71 -6.64 19.49 4.61
C ALA A 71 -5.98 18.37 5.42
N ILE A 72 -5.32 18.71 6.53
CA ILE A 72 -4.70 17.68 7.39
C ILE A 72 -5.73 16.83 8.15
N TRP A 73 -6.87 17.42 8.51
CA TRP A 73 -8.00 16.69 9.10
C TRP A 73 -8.57 15.65 8.13
N MET A 74 -8.75 16.02 6.85
CA MET A 74 -9.17 15.08 5.79
C MET A 74 -8.18 13.94 5.59
N GLN A 75 -6.87 14.25 5.60
CA GLN A 75 -5.83 13.23 5.51
C GLN A 75 -5.86 12.28 6.72
N TRP A 76 -6.12 12.80 7.93
CA TRP A 76 -6.20 11.97 9.14
C TRP A 76 -7.44 11.08 9.15
N ILE A 77 -8.63 11.62 8.87
CA ILE A 77 -9.89 10.86 8.94
C ILE A 77 -9.93 9.74 7.90
N HIS A 78 -9.35 9.97 6.72
CA HIS A 78 -9.20 8.94 5.69
C HIS A 78 -8.49 7.69 6.25
N ASN A 79 -7.43 7.87 7.04
CA ASN A 79 -6.66 6.73 7.57
C ASN A 79 -7.46 5.90 8.58
N VAL A 80 -8.42 6.50 9.28
CA VAL A 80 -9.32 5.77 10.17
C VAL A 80 -10.12 4.71 9.40
N THR A 81 -10.53 5.04 8.17
CA THR A 81 -11.25 4.09 7.30
C THR A 81 -10.34 3.05 6.66
N TRP A 82 -9.04 3.31 6.59
CA TRP A 82 -8.04 2.42 6.00
C TRP A 82 -7.58 1.31 6.98
N PHE A 83 -7.48 1.58 8.29
CA PHE A 83 -7.00 0.61 9.29
C PHE A 83 -7.74 -0.74 9.28
N PRO A 84 -9.09 -0.81 9.25
CA PRO A 84 -9.79 -2.08 9.21
C PRO A 84 -9.41 -2.94 8.00
N ALA A 85 -9.17 -2.32 6.85
CA ALA A 85 -8.85 -3.03 5.62
C ALA A 85 -7.46 -3.71 5.68
N ILE A 86 -6.42 -2.98 6.11
CA ILE A 86 -5.07 -3.54 6.23
C ILE A 86 -4.97 -4.54 7.38
N LEU A 87 -5.66 -4.30 8.51
CA LEU A 87 -5.66 -5.23 9.64
C LEU A 87 -6.46 -6.51 9.34
N SER A 88 -7.51 -6.43 8.50
CA SER A 88 -8.20 -7.63 8.01
C SER A 88 -7.28 -8.46 7.12
N PHE A 89 -6.46 -7.83 6.27
CA PHE A 89 -5.42 -8.50 5.51
C PHE A 89 -4.37 -9.17 6.42
N VAL A 90 -3.92 -8.48 7.48
CA VAL A 90 -3.02 -9.07 8.50
C VAL A 90 -3.64 -10.32 9.11
N ALA A 91 -4.92 -10.25 9.51
CA ALA A 91 -5.61 -11.38 10.10
C ALA A 91 -5.76 -12.55 9.12
N ALA A 92 -6.25 -12.29 7.91
CA ALA A 92 -6.39 -13.32 6.90
C ALA A 92 -5.05 -13.96 6.54
N THR A 93 -3.98 -13.17 6.43
CA THR A 93 -2.63 -13.68 6.16
C THR A 93 -2.12 -14.53 7.33
N LEU A 94 -2.35 -14.10 8.57
CA LEU A 94 -1.97 -14.85 9.78
C LEU A 94 -2.69 -16.20 9.85
N ALA A 95 -3.90 -16.32 9.33
CA ALA A 95 -4.64 -17.59 9.27
C ALA A 95 -3.86 -18.68 8.51
N TYR A 96 -3.15 -18.34 7.43
CA TYR A 96 -2.38 -19.29 6.62
C TYR A 96 -1.18 -19.93 7.36
N ILE A 97 -0.83 -19.43 8.54
CA ILE A 97 0.20 -20.04 9.40
C ILE A 97 -0.38 -21.22 10.19
N PHE A 98 -1.66 -21.16 10.57
CA PHE A 98 -2.30 -22.12 11.46
C PHE A 98 -3.35 -22.97 10.74
N ASN A 99 -4.37 -22.32 10.19
CA ASN A 99 -5.45 -22.92 9.42
C ASN A 99 -6.06 -21.83 8.50
N PRO A 100 -5.94 -21.95 7.17
CA PRO A 100 -6.50 -21.00 6.21
C PRO A 100 -8.01 -20.71 6.38
N GLU A 101 -8.80 -21.65 6.90
CA GLU A 101 -10.24 -21.44 7.14
C GLU A 101 -10.53 -20.30 8.12
N LEU A 102 -9.57 -19.97 9.00
CA LEU A 102 -9.68 -18.84 9.93
C LEU A 102 -9.73 -17.49 9.21
N ALA A 103 -9.28 -17.40 7.95
CA ALA A 103 -9.38 -16.18 7.15
C ALA A 103 -10.84 -15.76 6.90
N SER A 104 -11.79 -16.69 6.99
CA SER A 104 -13.23 -16.42 6.87
C SER A 104 -13.92 -16.23 8.24
N SER A 105 -13.22 -16.47 9.34
CA SER A 105 -13.78 -16.36 10.69
C SER A 105 -13.78 -14.90 11.16
N LYS A 106 -14.97 -14.30 11.24
CA LYS A 106 -15.16 -12.92 11.69
C LYS A 106 -14.61 -12.66 13.09
N ILE A 107 -14.76 -13.63 13.99
CA ILE A 107 -14.28 -13.52 15.38
C ILE A 107 -12.75 -13.54 15.40
N PHE A 108 -12.12 -14.44 14.65
CA PHE A 108 -10.67 -14.49 14.54
C PHE A 108 -10.12 -13.17 13.97
N ILE A 109 -10.70 -12.69 12.87
CA ILE A 109 -10.31 -11.41 12.27
C ILE A 109 -10.43 -10.28 13.28
N LEU A 110 -11.57 -10.15 13.97
CA LEU A 110 -11.78 -9.08 14.95
C LEU A 110 -10.76 -9.14 16.09
N CYS A 111 -10.47 -10.32 16.63
CA CYS A 111 -9.48 -10.49 17.69
C CYS A 111 -8.09 -10.07 17.24
N VAL A 112 -7.65 -10.47 16.04
CA VAL A 112 -6.34 -10.09 15.49
C VAL A 112 -6.29 -8.59 15.21
N VAL A 113 -7.31 -8.02 14.59
CA VAL A 113 -7.42 -6.58 14.30
C VAL A 113 -7.24 -5.75 15.58
N LEU A 114 -8.00 -6.05 16.63
CA LEU A 114 -7.92 -5.32 17.91
C LEU A 114 -6.57 -5.52 18.59
N SER A 115 -6.06 -6.75 18.62
CA SER A 115 -4.78 -7.07 19.27
C SER A 115 -3.61 -6.37 18.60
N VAL A 116 -3.56 -6.39 17.26
CA VAL A 116 -2.49 -5.76 16.49
C VAL A 116 -2.60 -4.24 16.58
N PHE A 117 -3.80 -3.66 16.44
CA PHE A 117 -3.97 -2.21 16.50
C PHE A 117 -3.55 -1.62 17.86
N TRP A 118 -4.07 -2.19 18.95
CA TRP A 118 -3.70 -1.74 20.29
C TRP A 118 -2.27 -2.11 20.66
N GLY A 119 -1.78 -3.27 20.22
CA GLY A 119 -0.38 -3.66 20.39
C GLY A 119 0.57 -2.66 19.74
N MET A 120 0.28 -2.23 18.50
CA MET A 120 1.08 -1.21 17.82
C MET A 120 0.92 0.17 18.45
N THR A 121 -0.27 0.51 18.95
CA THR A 121 -0.48 1.75 19.71
C THR A 121 0.42 1.78 20.95
N LEU A 122 0.48 0.68 21.70
CA LEU A 122 1.35 0.55 22.87
C LEU A 122 2.83 0.55 22.49
N PHE A 123 3.20 -0.16 21.42
CA PHE A 123 4.56 -0.20 20.89
C PHE A 123 5.08 1.20 20.55
N ASN A 124 4.22 2.08 20.04
CA ASN A 124 4.59 3.45 19.70
C ASN A 124 4.97 4.31 20.91
N TYR A 125 4.58 3.94 22.14
CA TYR A 125 5.09 4.59 23.36
C TYR A 125 6.58 4.31 23.63
N LEU A 126 7.18 3.30 22.99
CA LEU A 126 8.63 3.02 23.09
C LEU A 126 9.49 4.05 22.33
N GLY A 127 8.87 4.92 21.53
CA GLY A 127 9.50 6.07 20.90
C GLY A 127 9.68 5.96 19.39
N ILE A 128 9.69 7.13 18.74
CA ILE A 128 9.65 7.30 17.28
C ILE A 128 10.83 6.62 16.57
N LYS A 129 12.02 6.60 17.18
CA LYS A 129 13.21 5.98 16.57
C LYS A 129 13.04 4.48 16.37
N LEU A 130 12.53 3.78 17.39
CA LEU A 130 12.29 2.34 17.32
C LEU A 130 11.17 2.03 16.33
N SER A 131 10.09 2.81 16.37
CA SER A 131 8.99 2.69 15.41
C SER A 131 9.43 2.88 13.96
N SER A 132 10.27 3.88 13.68
CA SER A 132 10.80 4.14 12.33
C SER A 132 11.70 2.99 11.83
N LEU A 133 12.53 2.42 12.72
CA LEU A 133 13.34 1.25 12.39
C LEU A 133 12.46 0.03 12.09
N PHE A 134 11.48 -0.25 12.96
CA PHE A 134 10.53 -1.35 12.78
C PHE A 134 9.81 -1.23 11.43
N SER A 135 9.28 -0.05 11.11
CA SER A 135 8.62 0.24 9.84
C SER A 135 9.55 0.01 8.63
N THR A 136 10.79 0.48 8.71
CA THR A 136 11.76 0.35 7.62
C THR A 136 12.13 -1.11 7.36
N VAL A 137 12.44 -1.88 8.40
CA VAL A 137 12.81 -3.29 8.29
C VAL A 137 11.62 -4.12 7.82
N GLY A 138 10.44 -3.87 8.38
CA GLY A 138 9.23 -4.60 8.03
C GLY A 138 8.83 -4.42 6.58
N VAL A 139 8.93 -3.22 6.01
CA VAL A 139 8.61 -3.04 4.59
C VAL A 139 9.61 -3.69 3.66
N ILE A 140 10.90 -3.69 4.01
CA ILE A 140 11.89 -4.41 3.19
C ILE A 140 11.63 -5.92 3.24
N ALA A 141 11.56 -6.47 4.44
CA ALA A 141 11.45 -7.91 4.68
C ALA A 141 10.08 -8.48 4.33
N GLY A 142 9.02 -7.70 4.54
CA GLY A 142 7.63 -8.15 4.48
C GLY A 142 6.82 -7.61 3.31
N THR A 143 7.32 -6.61 2.58
CA THR A 143 6.62 -6.07 1.41
C THR A 143 7.48 -6.18 0.16
N ILE A 144 8.68 -5.61 0.16
CA ILE A 144 9.51 -5.54 -1.05
C ILE A 144 10.02 -6.93 -1.44
N ILE A 145 10.62 -7.67 -0.51
CA ILE A 145 11.14 -9.01 -0.79
C ILE A 145 10.02 -9.97 -1.22
N PRO A 146 8.90 -10.11 -0.47
CA PRO A 146 7.80 -10.97 -0.88
C PRO A 146 7.16 -10.52 -2.19
N GLY A 147 7.00 -9.21 -2.41
CA GLY A 147 6.41 -8.68 -3.63
C GLY A 147 7.27 -8.94 -4.87
N LEU A 148 8.60 -8.81 -4.78
CA LEU A 148 9.51 -9.18 -5.86
C LEU A 148 9.47 -10.68 -6.14
N LEU A 149 9.44 -11.51 -5.09
CA LEU A 149 9.27 -12.96 -5.24
C LEU A 149 7.94 -13.27 -5.93
N PHE A 150 6.87 -12.59 -5.56
CA PHE A 150 5.53 -12.80 -6.12
C PHE A 150 5.47 -12.46 -7.61
N ILE A 151 6.10 -11.36 -8.02
CA ILE A 151 6.26 -11.00 -9.43
C ILE A 151 7.05 -12.08 -10.17
N PHE A 152 8.16 -12.55 -9.58
CA PHE A 152 8.96 -13.61 -10.16
C PHE A 152 8.15 -14.91 -10.34
N LEU A 153 7.33 -15.30 -9.36
CA LEU A 153 6.45 -16.47 -9.45
C LEU A 153 5.39 -16.33 -10.54
N GLY A 154 4.80 -15.14 -10.72
CA GLY A 154 3.85 -14.88 -11.81
C GLY A 154 4.52 -14.95 -13.19
N ILE A 155 5.71 -14.36 -13.34
CA ILE A 155 6.48 -14.44 -14.60
C ILE A 155 6.88 -15.89 -14.90
N SER A 156 7.36 -16.63 -13.90
CA SER A 156 7.77 -18.03 -14.11
C SER A 156 6.60 -18.95 -14.43
N TRP A 157 5.41 -18.69 -13.88
CA TRP A 157 4.18 -19.41 -14.23
C TRP A 157 3.84 -19.29 -15.71
N VAL A 158 3.82 -18.06 -16.23
CA VAL A 158 3.57 -17.79 -17.66
C VAL A 158 4.68 -18.39 -18.52
N ALA A 159 5.95 -18.20 -18.14
CA ALA A 159 7.10 -18.73 -18.88
C ALA A 159 7.12 -20.28 -18.94
N SER A 160 6.54 -20.95 -17.94
CA SER A 160 6.44 -22.41 -17.87
C SER A 160 5.21 -22.97 -18.60
N ASN A 161 4.46 -22.13 -19.33
CA ASN A 161 3.22 -22.50 -20.03
C ASN A 161 2.16 -23.15 -19.13
N GLN A 162 2.09 -22.76 -17.86
CA GLN A 162 1.02 -23.18 -16.97
C GLN A 162 -0.32 -22.53 -17.39
N PRO A 163 -1.47 -23.16 -17.09
CA PRO A 163 -2.77 -22.58 -17.40
C PRO A 163 -2.90 -21.18 -16.79
N SER A 164 -3.28 -20.20 -17.62
CA SER A 164 -3.44 -18.81 -17.18
C SER A 164 -4.88 -18.37 -17.37
N PHE A 165 -5.41 -17.67 -16.37
CA PHE A 165 -6.70 -17.00 -16.45
C PHE A 165 -6.62 -15.59 -17.07
N LEU A 166 -5.40 -15.11 -17.33
CA LEU A 166 -5.19 -13.81 -17.97
C LEU A 166 -5.47 -13.93 -19.47
N THR A 167 -6.52 -13.26 -19.94
CA THR A 167 -6.79 -13.16 -21.38
C THR A 167 -5.90 -12.09 -21.98
N ILE A 168 -4.99 -12.51 -22.87
CA ILE A 168 -4.09 -11.60 -23.60
C ILE A 168 -4.71 -11.26 -24.95
N SER A 169 -5.43 -10.15 -25.02
CA SER A 169 -5.99 -9.59 -26.25
C SER A 169 -6.05 -8.06 -26.19
N TRP A 170 -6.15 -7.42 -27.36
CA TRP A 170 -6.32 -5.96 -27.42
C TRP A 170 -7.62 -5.50 -26.75
N ASP A 171 -8.69 -6.27 -26.91
CA ASP A 171 -9.99 -5.99 -26.29
C ASP A 171 -9.95 -6.15 -24.76
N ALA A 172 -9.06 -7.00 -24.23
CA ALA A 172 -8.85 -7.14 -22.79
C ALA A 172 -7.95 -6.03 -22.22
N PHE A 173 -7.14 -5.37 -23.06
CA PHE A 173 -6.27 -4.27 -22.65
C PHE A 173 -7.02 -2.94 -22.55
N ILE A 174 -7.87 -2.63 -23.54
CA ILE A 174 -8.67 -1.39 -23.54
C ILE A 174 -10.00 -1.66 -22.82
N PRO A 175 -10.23 -1.10 -21.62
CA PRO A 175 -11.47 -1.33 -20.89
C PRO A 175 -12.66 -0.63 -21.56
N ASP A 176 -13.86 -1.17 -21.34
CA ASP A 176 -15.11 -0.47 -21.68
C ASP A 176 -15.32 0.71 -20.74
N LEU A 177 -15.05 1.93 -21.22
CA LEU A 177 -15.22 3.17 -20.44
C LEU A 177 -16.70 3.51 -20.19
N GLY A 178 -17.64 2.83 -20.85
CA GLY A 178 -19.07 2.95 -20.60
C GLY A 178 -19.56 2.18 -19.39
N ASP A 179 -18.79 1.22 -18.88
CA ASP A 179 -19.14 0.44 -17.69
C ASP A 179 -18.86 1.23 -16.39
N PRO A 180 -19.88 1.56 -15.59
CA PRO A 180 -19.69 2.24 -14.30
C PRO A 180 -18.77 1.49 -13.33
N GLN A 181 -18.66 0.16 -13.42
CA GLN A 181 -17.74 -0.61 -12.56
C GLN A 181 -16.29 -0.20 -12.80
N ASN A 182 -15.91 0.05 -14.05
CA ASN A 182 -14.55 0.48 -14.40
C ASN A 182 -14.20 1.85 -13.79
N LEU A 183 -15.18 2.75 -13.61
CA LEU A 183 -14.98 4.01 -12.88
C LEU A 183 -14.78 3.79 -11.38
N VAL A 184 -15.53 2.87 -10.77
CA VAL A 184 -15.37 2.50 -9.35
C VAL A 184 -13.99 1.91 -9.11
N PHE A 185 -13.53 1.01 -9.97
CA PHE A 185 -12.18 0.43 -9.91
C PHE A 185 -11.09 1.50 -10.07
N MET A 186 -11.26 2.41 -11.03
CA MET A 186 -10.33 3.53 -11.21
C MET A 186 -10.22 4.37 -9.91
N GLY A 187 -11.34 4.62 -9.22
CA GLY A 187 -11.33 5.25 -7.89
C GLY A 187 -10.48 4.49 -6.86
N GLY A 188 -10.54 3.16 -6.87
CA GLY A 188 -9.67 2.30 -6.05
C GLY A 188 -8.17 2.44 -6.38
N LEU A 189 -7.82 2.72 -7.63
CA LEU A 189 -6.44 2.96 -8.05
C LEU A 189 -5.91 4.32 -7.61
N PHE A 190 -6.73 5.37 -7.67
CA PHE A 190 -6.40 6.67 -7.07
C PHE A 190 -6.11 6.50 -5.58
N LEU A 191 -6.95 5.71 -4.88
CA LEU A 191 -6.77 5.40 -3.47
C LEU A 191 -5.48 4.60 -3.20
N ALA A 192 -5.14 3.64 -4.07
CA ALA A 192 -3.93 2.83 -3.92
C ALA A 192 -2.64 3.67 -4.03
N PHE A 193 -2.68 4.78 -4.77
CA PHE A 193 -1.55 5.70 -4.92
C PHE A 193 -1.59 6.92 -3.98
N ALA A 194 -2.70 7.13 -3.27
CA ALA A 194 -2.80 8.16 -2.23
C ALA A 194 -1.84 7.85 -1.07
N GLY A 195 -1.36 8.89 -0.39
CA GLY A 195 -0.46 8.76 0.76
C GLY A 195 1.00 9.12 0.47
N LEU A 196 1.36 9.35 -0.79
CA LEU A 196 2.69 9.84 -1.18
C LEU A 196 3.04 11.17 -0.47
N GLU A 197 2.05 12.05 -0.35
CA GLU A 197 2.06 13.32 0.37
C GLU A 197 2.32 13.19 1.88
N VAL A 198 2.03 12.04 2.51
CA VAL A 198 2.16 11.84 3.96
C VAL A 198 3.62 11.91 4.37
N SER A 199 4.51 11.46 3.49
CA SER A 199 5.95 11.52 3.70
C SER A 199 6.47 12.95 3.89
N ALA A 200 5.76 13.96 3.36
CA ALA A 200 6.13 15.35 3.50
C ALA A 200 6.05 15.87 4.94
N ALA A 201 5.26 15.23 5.80
CA ALA A 201 5.23 15.56 7.23
C ALA A 201 6.62 15.47 7.88
N TYR A 202 7.54 14.73 7.26
CA TYR A 202 8.90 14.50 7.72
C TYR A 202 9.96 15.23 6.89
N ALA A 203 9.56 16.08 5.93
CA ALA A 203 10.51 16.76 5.04
C ALA A 203 11.59 17.56 5.80
N GLY A 204 11.23 18.18 6.93
CA GLY A 204 12.17 18.90 7.79
C GLY A 204 13.21 18.04 8.53
N GLU A 205 13.01 16.71 8.58
CA GLU A 205 13.93 15.76 9.21
C GLU A 205 14.82 15.04 8.17
N VAL A 206 14.57 15.28 6.88
CA VAL A 206 15.38 14.72 5.80
C VAL A 206 16.69 15.51 5.68
N LYS A 207 17.82 14.80 5.66
CA LYS A 207 19.12 15.40 5.34
C LYS A 207 19.11 15.88 3.89
N ASP A 208 19.47 17.15 3.63
CA ASP A 208 19.46 17.76 2.28
C ASP A 208 18.12 17.52 1.55
N PRO A 209 17.00 18.06 2.08
CA PRO A 209 15.66 17.77 1.57
C PRO A 209 15.51 18.14 0.10
N GLN A 210 16.18 19.21 -0.36
CA GLN A 210 16.16 19.69 -1.75
C GLN A 210 16.61 18.64 -2.77
N LYS A 211 17.49 17.71 -2.38
CA LYS A 211 17.96 16.63 -3.27
C LYS A 211 17.39 15.27 -2.90
N ASN A 212 17.35 14.95 -1.61
CA ASN A 212 17.03 13.60 -1.17
C ASN A 212 15.53 13.33 -1.16
N TYR A 213 14.69 14.34 -0.89
CA TYR A 213 13.24 14.14 -0.89
C TYR A 213 12.67 13.90 -2.30
N PRO A 214 12.97 14.71 -3.34
CA PRO A 214 12.51 14.45 -4.69
C PRO A 214 12.97 13.10 -5.24
N ARG A 215 14.21 12.70 -4.96
CA ARG A 215 14.71 11.37 -5.36
C ARG A 215 13.94 10.25 -4.66
N ALA A 216 13.74 10.37 -3.35
CA ALA A 216 13.05 9.35 -2.56
C ALA A 216 11.59 9.16 -2.98
N ILE A 217 10.88 10.25 -3.29
CA ILE A 217 9.46 10.20 -3.66
C ILE A 217 9.27 9.63 -5.07
N ILE A 218 10.12 9.99 -6.04
CA ILE A 218 10.08 9.42 -7.39
C ILE A 218 10.42 7.93 -7.37
N ILE A 219 11.47 7.53 -6.64
CA ILE A 219 11.84 6.12 -6.49
C ILE A 219 10.70 5.34 -5.83
N ALA A 220 10.07 5.89 -4.79
CA ALA A 220 8.93 5.25 -4.14
C ALA A 220 7.73 5.10 -5.09
N ALA A 221 7.39 6.15 -5.84
CA ALA A 221 6.32 6.11 -6.84
C ALA A 221 6.58 5.03 -7.90
N LEU A 222 7.80 4.96 -8.45
CA LEU A 222 8.17 3.96 -9.45
C LEU A 222 8.12 2.54 -8.89
N ILE A 223 8.69 2.31 -7.69
CA ILE A 223 8.65 1.00 -7.03
C ILE A 223 7.20 0.57 -6.82
N THR A 224 6.36 1.41 -6.22
CA THR A 224 4.95 1.10 -5.96
C THR A 224 4.18 0.85 -7.26
N PHE A 225 4.42 1.67 -8.29
CA PHE A 225 3.80 1.50 -9.61
C PHE A 225 4.09 0.12 -10.20
N PHE A 226 5.37 -0.27 -10.32
CA PHE A 226 5.74 -1.56 -10.89
C PHE A 226 5.33 -2.73 -9.99
N LEU A 227 5.43 -2.57 -8.67
CA LEU A 227 5.02 -3.59 -7.72
C LEU A 227 3.53 -3.89 -7.83
N PHE A 228 2.70 -2.86 -7.91
CA PHE A 228 1.25 -3.03 -8.02
C PHE A 228 0.82 -3.52 -9.38
N MET A 229 1.40 -2.96 -10.45
CA MET A 229 1.11 -3.35 -11.82
C MET A 229 1.48 -4.81 -12.08
N LEU A 230 2.72 -5.21 -11.76
CA LEU A 230 3.17 -6.57 -12.03
C LEU A 230 2.62 -7.57 -11.00
N GLY A 231 2.51 -7.17 -9.73
CA GLY A 231 1.94 -8.03 -8.69
C GLY A 231 0.47 -8.34 -8.92
N SER A 232 -0.33 -7.38 -9.39
CA SER A 232 -1.74 -7.63 -9.69
C SER A 232 -1.91 -8.57 -10.88
N LEU A 233 -1.08 -8.43 -11.92
CA LEU A 233 -1.07 -9.38 -13.03
C LEU A 233 -0.67 -10.79 -12.56
N SER A 234 0.25 -10.93 -11.61
CA SER A 234 0.57 -12.24 -11.03
C SER A 234 -0.66 -12.93 -10.41
N ILE A 235 -1.54 -12.19 -9.70
CA ILE A 235 -2.79 -12.76 -9.18
C ILE A 235 -3.71 -13.15 -10.35
N ALA A 236 -3.89 -12.26 -11.32
CA ALA A 236 -4.81 -12.46 -12.45
C ALA A 236 -4.42 -13.65 -13.35
N VAL A 237 -3.15 -14.03 -13.34
CA VAL A 237 -2.64 -15.20 -14.06
C VAL A 237 -3.10 -16.51 -13.41
N VAL A 238 -3.22 -16.57 -12.08
CA VAL A 238 -3.40 -17.84 -11.34
C VAL A 238 -4.77 -17.98 -10.67
N ILE A 239 -5.50 -16.89 -10.44
CA ILE A 239 -6.86 -16.91 -9.86
C ILE A 239 -7.87 -16.34 -10.86
N PRO A 240 -9.01 -17.01 -11.12
CA PRO A 240 -10.10 -16.44 -11.91
C PRO A 240 -10.66 -15.16 -11.30
N LYS A 241 -10.98 -14.15 -12.12
CA LYS A 241 -11.48 -12.84 -11.68
C LYS A 241 -12.62 -12.91 -10.65
N SER A 242 -13.58 -13.82 -10.83
CA SER A 242 -14.76 -13.97 -9.96
C SER A 242 -14.47 -14.59 -8.59
N GLU A 243 -13.29 -15.18 -8.42
CA GLU A 243 -12.89 -15.91 -7.21
C GLU A 243 -11.84 -15.14 -6.39
N ILE A 244 -11.37 -13.98 -6.87
CA ILE A 244 -10.36 -13.19 -6.17
C ILE A 244 -10.95 -12.63 -4.87
N SER A 245 -10.46 -13.14 -3.75
CA SER A 245 -10.74 -12.54 -2.45
C SER A 245 -9.95 -11.24 -2.26
N LEU A 246 -10.64 -10.14 -1.98
CA LEU A 246 -10.00 -8.84 -1.67
C LEU A 246 -9.14 -8.86 -0.39
N VAL A 247 -9.29 -9.87 0.46
CA VAL A 247 -8.60 -9.96 1.76
C VAL A 247 -7.53 -11.05 1.74
N SER A 248 -7.81 -12.22 1.19
CA SER A 248 -6.91 -13.39 1.19
C SER A 248 -6.28 -13.69 -0.17
N GLY A 249 -6.71 -13.03 -1.26
CA GLY A 249 -6.33 -13.39 -2.63
C GLY A 249 -4.82 -13.38 -2.91
N LEU A 250 -4.05 -12.54 -2.21
CA LEU A 250 -2.59 -12.58 -2.29
C LEU A 250 -2.02 -13.90 -1.73
N MET A 251 -2.50 -14.33 -0.57
CA MET A 251 -2.05 -15.58 0.06
C MET A 251 -2.54 -16.81 -0.70
N GLU A 252 -3.75 -16.77 -1.23
CA GLU A 252 -4.27 -17.81 -2.13
C GLU A 252 -3.38 -17.95 -3.35
N ALA A 253 -3.00 -16.84 -4.00
CA ALA A 253 -2.13 -16.87 -5.16
C ALA A 253 -0.73 -17.40 -4.82
N PHE A 254 -0.13 -16.97 -3.69
CA PHE A 254 1.14 -17.53 -3.21
C PHE A 254 1.03 -19.04 -2.98
N GLN A 255 -0.03 -19.51 -2.33
CA GLN A 255 -0.23 -20.93 -2.06
C GLN A 255 -0.33 -21.71 -3.37
N LEU A 256 -1.10 -21.23 -4.35
CA LEU A 256 -1.23 -21.87 -5.66
C LEU A 256 0.12 -21.96 -6.39
N PHE A 257 0.89 -20.87 -6.42
CA PHE A 257 2.24 -20.89 -7.00
C PHE A 257 3.16 -21.89 -6.30
N LEU A 258 3.20 -21.85 -4.97
CA LEU A 258 4.14 -22.68 -4.20
C LEU A 258 3.77 -24.16 -4.23
N VAL A 259 2.48 -24.51 -4.22
CA VAL A 259 2.03 -25.89 -4.40
C VAL A 259 2.48 -26.43 -5.75
N ASN A 260 2.32 -25.67 -6.82
CA ASN A 260 2.77 -26.06 -8.17
C ASN A 260 4.29 -26.33 -8.24
N TYR A 261 5.08 -25.56 -7.49
CA TYR A 261 6.54 -25.74 -7.42
C TYR A 261 7.00 -26.70 -6.30
N ASN A 262 6.09 -27.41 -5.62
CA ASN A 262 6.39 -28.29 -4.47
C ASN A 262 7.07 -27.57 -3.28
N LEU A 263 6.75 -26.30 -3.08
CA LEU A 263 7.29 -25.41 -2.03
C LEU A 263 6.22 -25.00 -1.01
N ALA A 264 5.16 -25.80 -0.82
CA ALA A 264 4.05 -25.48 0.09
C ALA A 264 4.50 -25.22 1.54
N TRP A 265 5.62 -25.84 1.98
CA TRP A 265 6.22 -25.59 3.29
C TRP A 265 6.65 -24.14 3.52
N PHE A 266 6.85 -23.37 2.44
CA PHE A 266 7.27 -21.98 2.49
C PHE A 266 6.12 -20.99 2.76
N VAL A 267 4.87 -21.44 2.58
CA VAL A 267 3.65 -20.63 2.81
C VAL A 267 3.62 -19.96 4.20
N PRO A 268 3.78 -20.69 5.33
CA PRO A 268 3.75 -20.07 6.65
C PRO A 268 4.89 -19.06 6.87
N ILE A 269 6.06 -19.28 6.27
CA ILE A 269 7.20 -18.37 6.36
C ILE A 269 6.89 -17.06 5.62
N LEU A 270 6.32 -17.17 4.41
CA LEU A 270 5.87 -16.00 3.66
C LEU A 270 4.74 -15.26 4.35
N ALA A 271 3.77 -15.98 4.93
CA ALA A 271 2.70 -15.37 5.70
C ALA A 271 3.25 -14.56 6.89
N LEU A 272 4.26 -15.07 7.60
CA LEU A 272 4.93 -14.32 8.68
C LEU A 272 5.61 -13.05 8.16
N LEU A 273 6.31 -13.13 7.02
CA LEU A 273 6.94 -11.96 6.41
C LEU A 273 5.89 -10.92 6.00
N LEU A 274 4.82 -11.33 5.33
CA LEU A 274 3.75 -10.45 4.89
C LEU A 274 3.01 -9.81 6.07
N VAL A 275 2.72 -10.57 7.13
CA VAL A 275 2.17 -10.04 8.39
C VAL A 275 3.11 -9.00 8.97
N PHE A 276 4.41 -9.29 9.06
CA PHE A 276 5.39 -8.34 9.57
C PHE A 276 5.45 -7.05 8.74
N GLY A 277 5.39 -7.16 7.41
CA GLY A 277 5.36 -6.01 6.49
C GLY A 277 4.10 -5.16 6.65
N ALA A 278 2.93 -5.79 6.70
CA ALA A 278 1.66 -5.07 6.88
C ALA A 278 1.53 -4.44 8.27
N VAL A 279 2.05 -5.07 9.33
CA VAL A 279 2.10 -4.48 10.68
C VAL A 279 3.06 -3.29 10.73
N ALA A 280 4.20 -3.37 10.03
CA ALA A 280 5.14 -2.25 9.85
C ALA A 280 4.54 -1.09 9.06
N GLU A 281 3.67 -1.39 8.08
CA GLU A 281 2.89 -0.39 7.35
C GLU A 281 1.88 0.30 8.28
N VAL A 282 1.07 -0.46 9.04
CA VAL A 282 0.16 0.06 10.06
C VAL A 282 0.88 1.00 11.04
N ASN A 283 2.08 0.61 11.49
CA ASN A 283 2.89 1.44 12.38
C ASN A 283 3.24 2.81 11.78
N SER A 284 3.60 2.84 10.49
CA SER A 284 3.96 4.07 9.78
C SER A 284 2.78 5.04 9.72
N TRP A 285 1.58 4.51 9.51
CA TRP A 285 0.32 5.26 9.41
C TRP A 285 -0.27 5.68 10.76
N ILE A 286 0.11 5.05 11.86
CA ILE A 286 -0.25 5.53 13.21
C ILE A 286 0.51 6.82 13.54
N ILE A 287 1.81 6.92 13.21
CA ILE A 287 2.64 8.06 13.61
C ILE A 287 2.46 9.28 12.69
N GLY A 288 2.51 9.09 11.37
CA GLY A 288 2.61 10.20 10.42
C GLY A 288 1.50 11.25 10.53
N PRO A 289 0.23 10.84 10.38
CA PRO A 289 -0.92 11.73 10.48
C PRO A 289 -1.05 12.41 11.85
N VAL A 290 -0.75 11.69 12.95
CA VAL A 290 -0.81 12.24 14.31
C VAL A 290 0.24 13.34 14.49
N LYS A 291 1.44 13.16 13.95
CA LYS A 291 2.50 14.18 14.00
C LYS A 291 2.14 15.43 13.19
N ALA A 292 1.54 15.24 12.02
CA ALA A 292 1.08 16.34 11.20
C ALA A 292 -0.09 17.09 11.85
N LEU A 293 -1.04 16.39 12.48
CA LEU A 293 -2.07 17.01 13.32
C LEU A 293 -1.50 17.73 14.54
N TYR A 294 -0.51 17.16 15.22
CA TYR A 294 0.14 17.83 16.35
C TYR A 294 0.74 19.19 15.95
N THR A 295 1.19 19.32 14.70
CA THR A 295 1.71 20.58 14.16
C THR A 295 0.64 21.69 14.07
N THR A 296 -0.65 21.35 13.98
CA THR A 296 -1.72 22.36 14.01
C THR A 296 -1.83 22.99 15.40
N SER A 297 -1.68 22.18 16.46
CA SER A 297 -1.81 22.64 17.85
C SER A 297 -0.74 23.66 18.23
N LEU A 298 0.45 23.57 17.62
CA LEU A 298 1.53 24.55 17.79
C LEU A 298 1.20 25.93 17.21
N HIS A 299 0.19 26.01 16.34
CA HIS A 299 -0.26 27.25 15.70
C HIS A 299 -1.64 27.72 16.22
N GLY A 300 -2.09 27.19 17.36
CA GLY A 300 -3.34 27.59 18.01
C GLY A 300 -4.61 27.07 17.33
N ASN A 301 -4.51 26.01 16.51
CA ASN A 301 -5.64 25.33 15.87
C ASN A 301 -5.76 23.86 16.30
#